data_AF-A0A372UD10-F1
#
_entry.id   AF-A0A372UD10-F1
#
_cell.length_a   1.000
_cell.length_b   1.000
_cell.length_c   1.000
_cell.angle_alpha   90.00
_cell.angle_beta   90.00
_cell.angle_gamma   90.00
#
_symmetry.space_group_name_H-M   'P 1'
#
loop_
_entity.id
_entity.type
_entity.pdbx_description
1 polymer ?
#
loop_
_entity_poly.entity_id
_entity_poly.type
_entity_poly.pdbx_seq_one_letter_code
_entity_poly.pdbx_strand_id
1 'polypeptide(L)' 'MKEHNCSYSTRIGKTTFIVNVKQSETAQKPLNTLFQEICKHEVLEDCSADKSSILGNHKKSS' A
#
# COMPACT_ATOMS: atom_id res chain seq x y z
N MET A 1 -17.15 15.01 -6.37
CA MET A 1 -15.79 14.87 -5.81
C MET A 1 -15.39 13.43 -6.07
N LYS A 2 -14.33 13.17 -6.86
CA LYS A 2 -13.94 11.80 -7.20
C LYS A 2 -13.47 11.10 -5.92
N GLU A 3 -14.06 9.99 -5.55
CA GLU A 3 -13.70 9.28 -4.32
C GLU A 3 -12.23 8.85 -4.34
N HIS A 4 -11.44 9.44 -3.44
CA HIS A 4 -10.01 9.17 -3.23
C HIS A 4 -9.75 8.11 -2.14
N ASN A 5 -10.82 7.44 -1.70
CA ASN A 5 -10.80 6.48 -0.61
C ASN A 5 -11.14 5.10 -1.15
N CYS A 6 -10.34 4.11 -0.76
CA CYS A 6 -10.60 2.72 -1.11
C CYS A 6 -10.67 1.89 0.17
N SER A 7 -11.63 0.98 0.22
CA SER A 7 -11.74 -0.02 1.29
C SER A 7 -11.53 -1.40 0.69
N TYR A 8 -10.64 -2.17 1.30
CA TYR A 8 -10.32 -3.53 0.91
C TYR A 8 -10.63 -4.46 2.08
N SER A 9 -11.23 -5.59 1.77
CA SER A 9 -11.42 -6.67 2.74
C SER A 9 -10.92 -7.98 2.15
N THR A 10 -10.07 -8.69 2.88
CA THR A 10 -9.63 -10.03 2.50
C THR A 10 -9.68 -10.94 3.71
N ARG A 11 -9.87 -12.24 3.47
CA ARG A 11 -9.91 -13.24 4.53
C ARG A 11 -8.72 -14.19 4.36
N ILE A 12 -7.94 -14.33 5.43
CA ILE A 12 -6.83 -15.29 5.50
C ILE A 12 -7.14 -16.26 6.64
N GLY A 13 -7.39 -17.53 6.30
CA GLY A 13 -7.86 -18.53 7.25
C GLY A 13 -9.20 -18.14 7.89
N LYS A 14 -9.21 -18.00 9.23
CA LYS A 14 -10.40 -17.59 9.99
C LYS A 14 -10.46 -16.08 10.26
N THR A 15 -9.42 -15.33 9.90
CA THR A 15 -9.29 -13.91 10.21
C THR A 15 -9.62 -13.07 8.98
N THR A 16 -10.42 -12.03 9.19
CA THR A 16 -10.73 -11.03 8.17
C THR A 16 -9.85 -9.81 8.39
N PHE A 17 -9.16 -9.39 7.34
CA PHE A 17 -8.35 -8.20 7.29
C PHE A 17 -9.12 -7.12 6.53
N ILE A 18 -9.28 -5.97 7.16
CA ILE A 18 -9.95 -4.81 6.56
C ILE A 18 -8.91 -3.68 6.49
N VAL A 19 -8.69 -3.16 5.29
CA VAL A 19 -7.73 -2.10 5.02
C VAL A 19 -8.45 -0.94 4.37
N ASN A 20 -8.45 0.20 5.05
CA ASN A 20 -8.97 1.45 4.50
C ASN A 20 -7.80 2.33 4.10
N VAL A 21 -7.83 2.84 2.87
CA VAL A 21 -6.79 3.68 2.31
C VAL A 21 -7.39 5.01 1.92
N LYS A 22 -6.82 6.08 2.47
CA LYS A 22 -7.14 7.45 2.11
C LYS A 22 -5.91 8.08 1.47
N GLN A 23 -6.07 8.56 0.24
CA GLN A 23 -5.01 9.29 -0.45
C GLN A 23 -4.88 10.71 0.12
N SER A 24 -3.64 11.20 0.25
CA SER A 24 -3.38 12.61 0.59
C SER A 24 -3.97 13.54 -0.48
N GLU A 25 -4.52 14.67 -0.06
CA GLU A 25 -5.06 15.70 -0.96
C GLU A 25 -3.99 16.29 -1.90
N THR A 26 -2.73 16.25 -1.47
CA THR A 26 -1.58 16.75 -2.25
C THR A 26 -0.92 15.68 -3.11
N ALA A 27 -1.37 14.42 -3.04
CA ALA A 27 -0.75 13.34 -3.80
C ALA A 27 -1.08 13.49 -5.30
N GLN A 28 -0.03 13.65 -6.10
CA GLN A 28 -0.16 13.84 -7.55
C GLN A 28 -0.43 12.53 -8.30
N LYS A 29 -0.03 11.40 -7.72
CA LYS A 29 -0.17 10.08 -8.33
C LYS A 29 -1.48 9.42 -7.89
N PRO A 30 -2.30 8.88 -8.81
CA PRO A 30 -3.51 8.14 -8.44
C PRO A 30 -3.19 6.87 -7.65
N LEU A 31 -4.01 6.56 -6.65
CA LEU A 31 -3.86 5.38 -5.80
C LEU A 31 -3.79 4.06 -6.60
N ASN A 32 -4.58 3.93 -7.67
CA ASN A 32 -4.56 2.74 -8.52
C ASN A 32 -3.19 2.50 -9.17
N THR A 33 -2.52 3.57 -9.64
CA THR A 33 -1.19 3.46 -10.23
C THR A 33 -0.16 3.00 -9.19
N LEU A 34 -0.27 3.50 -7.95
CA LEU A 34 0.60 3.05 -6.85
C LEU A 34 0.43 1.54 -6.60
N PHE A 35 -0.81 1.05 -6.52
CA PHE A 35 -1.05 -0.38 -6.30
C PHE A 35 -0.53 -1.24 -7.45
N GLN A 36 -0.70 -0.83 -8.70
CA GLN A 36 -0.15 -1.55 -9.84
C GLN A 36 1.38 -1.64 -9.80
N GLU A 37 2.06 -0.60 -9.33
CA GLU A 37 3.51 -0.62 -9.16
C GLU A 37 3.96 -1.52 -8.02
N ILE A 38 3.25 -1.48 -6.88
CA ILE A 38 3.51 -2.39 -5.75
C ILE A 38 3.34 -3.84 -6.21
N CYS A 39 2.22 -4.17 -6.86
CA CYS A 39 1.99 -5.54 -7.35
C CYS A 39 3.03 -5.98 -8.37
N LYS A 40 3.47 -5.11 -9.28
CA LYS A 40 4.54 -5.44 -10.23
C LYS A 40 5.84 -5.74 -9.51
N HIS A 41 6.20 -4.93 -8.52
CA HIS A 41 7.40 -5.14 -7.71
C HIS A 41 7.32 -6.48 -6.96
N GLU A 42 6.19 -6.79 -6.32
CA GLU A 42 6.00 -8.04 -5.55
C GLU A 42 5.89 -9.31 -6.42
N VAL A 43 5.48 -9.18 -7.69
CA VAL A 43 5.34 -10.33 -8.62
C VAL A 43 6.60 -10.56 -9.45
N LEU A 44 7.37 -9.52 -9.78
CA LEU A 44 8.60 -9.61 -10.57
C LEU A 44 9.86 -9.81 -9.72
N GLU A 45 9.93 -9.22 -8.54
CA GLU A 45 10.93 -9.60 -7.55
C GLU A 45 10.32 -10.71 -6.71
N ASP A 46 10.78 -11.95 -6.90
CA ASP A 46 10.46 -13.09 -6.04
C ASP A 46 10.27 -12.58 -4.61
N CYS A 47 9.07 -12.77 -4.05
CA CYS A 47 8.64 -12.32 -2.73
C CYS A 47 9.59 -12.84 -1.64
N SER A 48 10.76 -12.23 -1.57
CA SER A 48 11.82 -12.54 -0.64
C SER A 48 11.48 -11.77 0.61
N ALA A 49 11.12 -12.52 1.65
CA ALA A 49 10.86 -12.02 2.99
C ALA A 49 12.08 -11.30 3.63
N ASP A 50 13.16 -11.05 2.89
CA ASP A 50 14.43 -10.52 3.37
C ASP A 50 14.68 -9.03 3.09
N LYS A 51 13.73 -8.30 2.50
CA LYS A 51 13.86 -6.83 2.37
C LYS A 51 12.90 -6.13 3.30
N SER A 52 13.35 -6.04 4.55
CA SER A 52 12.86 -5.06 5.51
C SER A 52 12.74 -3.67 4.86
N SER A 53 11.63 -3.01 5.17
CA SER A 53 11.41 -1.56 5.10
C SER A 53 11.01 -0.91 3.76
N ILE A 54 9.70 -0.94 3.45
CA ILE A 54 9.03 0.22 2.79
C ILE A 54 8.71 1.33 3.81
N LEU A 55 8.82 1.04 5.13
CA LEU A 55 8.78 2.03 6.22
C LEU A 55 10.19 2.50 6.63
N GLY A 56 11.14 2.47 5.71
CA GLY A 56 12.50 2.95 5.95
C GLY A 56 12.62 4.43 5.60
N ASN A 57 12.81 5.27 6.62
CA ASN A 57 13.24 6.67 6.56
C ASN A 57 12.15 7.77 6.50
N HIS A 58 11.27 7.83 7.49
CA HIS A 58 10.92 9.12 8.06
C HIS A 58 11.80 9.36 9.28
N LYS A 59 12.92 10.07 9.10
CA LYS A 59 13.69 10.62 10.22
C LYS A 59 12.78 11.63 10.91
N LYS A 60 12.31 11.30 12.12
CA LYS A 60 11.59 12.23 12.98
C LYS A 60 12.58 13.34 13.37
N SER A 61 12.53 14.47 12.67
CA SER A 61 13.18 15.68 13.15
C SER A 61 12.42 16.16 14.38
N SER A 62 13.13 16.23 15.50
CA SER A 62 12.64 16.75 16.78
C SER A 62 12.36 18.24 16.71
#